data_AF-A0AAV0DHN5-F1
#
_entry.id   AF-A0AAV0DHN5-F1
#
_cell.length_a   1.000
_cell.length_b   1.000
_cell.length_c   1.000
_cell.angle_alpha   90.00
_cell.angle_beta   90.00
_cell.angle_gamma   90.00
#
_symmetry.space_group_name_H-M   'P 1'
#
loop_
_entity.id
_entity.type
_entity.pdbx_description
1 polymer ?
#
loop_
_entity_poly.entity_id
_entity_poly.type
_entity_poly.pdbx_seq_one_letter_code
_entity_poly.pdbx_strand_id
1 'polypeptide(L)'
;MVAMRGRCSISALEGGASSDMEFATIEATAAAGSLDASFIFHIVVDIIGFALFMHEQIPSILQDLTSAFDELQAEFEVLGNAVAQEETKGSIRRKHASRKREVRVSIRKFEKFMKTISNLKTALQLMITAIPSIESVLLVLGSTPLRPLHVYELQFPCGGRVVSGDFSRSRVAETLSKKAIRELVSRGAGSSSYPGATKLYLLVRAPSSVSLPLHFIPKRDFRFRKKVVVPFKLRFKCIGTDDNQDGDVTNFTDCAFPEDIIWFQCRHVIKGLACRTSPSEED
;
A
#
# COMPACT_ATOMS: atom_id res chain seq x y z
N MET A 1 -24.73 49.29 45.42
CA MET A 1 -23.41 49.94 45.40
C MET A 1 -22.35 48.85 45.38
N VAL A 2 -21.62 48.77 44.26
CA VAL A 2 -20.25 48.27 44.08
C VAL A 2 -19.89 46.81 44.45
N ALA A 3 -19.22 46.20 43.47
CA ALA A 3 -18.65 44.86 43.44
C ALA A 3 -17.33 44.70 44.21
N MET A 4 -17.02 43.47 44.61
CA MET A 4 -15.66 42.89 44.63
C MET A 4 -15.79 41.38 44.38
N ARG A 5 -15.57 40.86 43.16
CA ARG A 5 -14.29 40.36 42.61
C ARG A 5 -13.49 39.48 43.57
N GLY A 6 -13.86 38.20 43.67
CA GLY A 6 -12.95 37.09 43.97
C GLY A 6 -12.63 36.36 42.68
N ARG A 7 -11.41 36.53 42.14
CA ARG A 7 -10.91 35.80 40.97
C ARG A 7 -10.64 34.36 41.39
N CYS A 8 -11.48 33.42 40.96
CA CYS A 8 -11.08 32.02 40.91
C CYS A 8 -10.35 31.82 39.58
N SER A 9 -9.02 31.85 39.65
CA SER A 9 -8.14 31.52 38.53
C SER A 9 -8.26 30.03 38.25
N ILE A 10 -9.21 29.65 37.40
CA ILE A 10 -9.22 28.34 36.77
C ILE A 10 -8.19 28.43 35.65
N SER A 11 -6.96 28.05 35.95
CA SER A 11 -5.96 27.75 34.92
C SER A 11 -6.55 26.64 34.05
N ALA A 12 -6.89 27.01 32.81
CA ALA A 12 -7.22 26.06 31.77
C ALA A 12 -6.06 25.08 31.64
N LEU A 13 -6.29 23.83 32.06
CA LEU A 13 -5.50 22.70 31.61
C LEU A 13 -5.82 22.56 30.13
N GLU A 14 -5.10 23.28 29.28
CA GLU A 14 -5.01 22.97 27.86
C GLU A 14 -4.28 21.63 27.75
N GLY A 15 -5.06 20.55 27.87
CA GLY A 15 -4.66 19.22 27.45
C GLY A 15 -4.52 19.22 25.94
N GLY A 16 -3.42 19.79 25.46
CA GLY A 16 -2.89 19.57 24.12
C GLY A 16 -2.41 18.13 24.02
N ALA A 17 -3.36 17.19 23.95
CA ALA A 17 -3.07 15.83 23.53
C ALA A 17 -2.84 15.83 22.01
N SER A 18 -1.71 16.39 21.58
CA SER A 18 -1.11 15.97 20.32
C SER A 18 -0.71 14.52 20.54
N SER A 19 -1.55 13.57 20.13
CA SER A 19 -1.09 12.20 19.98
C SER A 19 -0.14 12.19 18.79
N ASP A 20 1.12 12.56 19.04
CA ASP A 20 2.22 12.32 18.13
C ASP A 20 2.35 10.80 18.02
N MET A 21 1.57 10.22 17.10
CA MET A 21 1.68 8.80 16.78
C MET A 21 3.05 8.60 16.14
N GLU A 22 3.93 8.00 16.93
CA GLU A 22 5.36 7.85 16.67
C GLU A 22 5.61 7.03 15.40
N PHE A 23 6.35 7.62 14.47
CA PHE A 23 6.81 6.94 13.27
C PHE A 23 7.82 5.87 13.64
N ALA A 24 7.68 4.67 13.08
CA ALA A 24 8.76 3.71 13.10
C ALA A 24 9.86 4.18 12.15
N THR A 25 11.04 4.47 12.68
CA THR A 25 12.16 4.91 11.85
C THR A 25 12.91 3.69 11.32
N ILE A 26 12.96 3.56 10.00
CA ILE A 26 13.72 2.55 9.27
C ILE A 26 14.98 3.21 8.72
N GLU A 27 16.09 2.99 9.41
CA GLU A 27 17.39 3.51 9.00
C GLU A 27 18.02 2.64 7.91
N ALA A 28 18.49 3.31 6.86
CA ALA A 28 19.34 2.81 5.79
C ALA A 28 20.79 3.28 6.04
N THR A 29 21.76 2.38 6.00
CA THR A 29 23.17 2.72 6.19
C THR A 29 23.75 3.42 4.94
N ALA A 30 24.57 4.47 5.12
CA ALA A 30 25.16 5.31 4.05
C ALA A 30 25.83 4.55 2.88
N ALA A 31 26.35 3.34 3.15
CA ALA A 31 26.99 2.49 2.14
C ALA A 31 25.99 1.90 1.13
N ALA A 32 24.69 2.00 1.44
CA ALA A 32 23.60 1.82 0.50
C ALA A 32 23.31 3.18 -0.14
N GLY A 33 23.55 3.32 -1.44
CA GLY A 33 23.36 4.56 -2.19
C GLY A 33 22.01 5.25 -1.90
N SER A 34 21.96 6.56 -2.18
CA SER A 34 20.79 7.43 -2.02
C SER A 34 19.46 6.69 -2.17
N LEU A 35 18.50 6.90 -1.26
CA LEU A 35 17.13 6.39 -1.37
C LEU A 35 16.48 6.93 -2.65
N ASP A 36 16.70 6.22 -3.74
CA ASP A 36 16.44 6.64 -5.10
C ASP A 36 15.02 6.24 -5.56
N ALA A 37 14.70 6.54 -6.82
CA ALA A 37 13.43 6.15 -7.45
C ALA A 37 13.15 4.66 -7.30
N SER A 38 14.19 3.84 -7.55
CA SER A 38 14.08 2.39 -7.57
C SER A 38 13.75 1.87 -6.17
N PHE A 39 14.43 2.38 -5.15
CA PHE A 39 14.14 2.07 -3.76
C PHE A 39 12.68 2.36 -3.38
N ILE A 40 12.20 3.59 -3.64
CA ILE A 40 10.82 3.99 -3.32
C ILE A 40 9.83 3.07 -4.02
N PHE A 41 10.06 2.81 -5.31
CA PHE A 41 9.21 1.92 -6.11
C PHE A 41 9.11 0.51 -5.50
N HIS A 42 10.25 -0.14 -5.23
CA HIS A 42 10.26 -1.52 -4.75
C HIS A 42 9.71 -1.64 -3.33
N ILE A 43 10.03 -0.70 -2.43
CA ILE A 43 9.45 -0.69 -1.08
C ILE A 43 7.93 -0.56 -1.16
N VAL A 44 7.41 0.41 -1.91
CA VAL A 44 5.95 0.59 -2.01
C VAL A 44 5.29 -0.66 -2.59
N VAL A 45 5.87 -1.29 -3.61
CA VAL A 45 5.37 -2.53 -4.21
C VAL A 45 5.39 -3.70 -3.21
N ASP A 46 6.47 -3.85 -2.46
CA ASP A 46 6.60 -4.90 -1.45
C ASP A 46 5.59 -4.70 -0.31
N ILE A 47 5.39 -3.46 0.17
CA ILE A 47 4.38 -3.14 1.18
C ILE A 47 2.95 -3.34 0.65
N ILE A 48 2.67 -3.07 -0.63
CA ILE A 48 1.38 -3.41 -1.25
C ILE A 48 1.16 -4.93 -1.22
N GLY A 49 2.15 -5.72 -1.64
CA GLY A 49 2.07 -7.18 -1.61
C GLY A 49 1.84 -7.71 -0.20
N PHE A 50 2.60 -7.19 0.77
CA PHE A 50 2.44 -7.51 2.18
C PHE A 50 1.05 -7.15 2.70
N ALA A 51 0.57 -5.92 2.48
CA ALA A 51 -0.74 -5.48 2.97
C ALA A 51 -1.88 -6.31 2.37
N LEU A 52 -1.79 -6.69 1.09
CA LEU A 52 -2.79 -7.56 0.48
C LEU A 52 -2.77 -8.96 1.08
N PHE A 53 -1.58 -9.53 1.29
CA PHE A 53 -1.45 -10.88 1.85
C PHE A 53 -1.89 -10.92 3.32
N MET A 54 -1.38 -10.01 4.15
CA MET A 54 -1.66 -9.97 5.59
C MET A 54 -3.13 -9.73 5.92
N HIS A 55 -3.86 -9.02 5.05
CA HIS A 55 -5.29 -8.76 5.22
C HIS A 55 -6.16 -9.70 4.38
N GLU A 56 -5.64 -10.87 3.99
CA GLU A 56 -6.36 -11.94 3.29
C GLU A 56 -7.04 -11.49 1.98
N GLN A 57 -6.47 -10.47 1.32
CA GLN A 57 -6.95 -9.97 0.04
C GLN A 57 -6.42 -10.78 -1.14
N ILE A 58 -5.39 -11.59 -0.92
CA ILE A 58 -4.84 -12.56 -1.85
C ILE A 58 -4.54 -13.86 -1.10
N PRO A 59 -4.66 -15.03 -1.76
CA PRO A 59 -4.47 -16.33 -1.11
C PRO A 59 -3.00 -16.66 -0.81
N SER A 60 -2.06 -16.02 -1.51
CA SER A 60 -0.62 -16.23 -1.36
C SER A 60 0.12 -14.95 -1.75
N ILE A 61 1.44 -14.91 -1.53
CA ILE A 61 2.28 -13.78 -1.94
C ILE A 61 2.25 -13.61 -3.47
N LEU A 62 2.49 -12.38 -3.95
CA LEU A 62 2.34 -12.02 -5.37
C LEU A 62 3.17 -12.89 -6.33
N GLN A 63 4.29 -13.45 -5.89
CA GLN A 63 5.12 -14.35 -6.70
C GLN A 63 4.40 -15.68 -6.97
N ASP A 64 3.87 -16.29 -5.91
CA ASP A 64 3.23 -17.60 -5.95
C ASP A 64 1.88 -17.57 -6.71
N LEU A 65 1.23 -16.41 -6.78
CA LEU A 65 0.00 -16.22 -7.57
C LEU A 65 0.21 -16.52 -9.06
N THR A 66 1.43 -16.36 -9.58
CA THR A 66 1.73 -16.69 -10.97
C THR A 66 1.68 -18.21 -11.19
N SER A 67 2.26 -18.99 -10.27
CA SER A 67 2.18 -20.47 -10.33
C SER A 67 0.73 -20.94 -10.23
N ALA A 68 -0.03 -20.41 -9.28
CA ALA A 68 -1.44 -20.76 -9.13
C ALA A 68 -2.27 -20.42 -10.38
N PHE A 69 -1.90 -19.36 -11.10
CA PHE A 69 -2.54 -19.00 -12.37
C PHE A 69 -2.22 -20.00 -13.48
N ASP A 70 -0.98 -20.45 -13.58
CA ASP A 70 -0.55 -21.46 -14.56
C ASP A 70 -1.20 -22.82 -14.30
N GLU A 71 -1.34 -23.22 -13.03
CA GLU A 71 -2.09 -24.41 -12.62
C GLU A 71 -3.56 -24.34 -13.04
N LEU A 72 -4.22 -23.19 -12.86
CA LEU A 72 -5.60 -23.00 -13.31
C LEU A 72 -5.74 -23.08 -14.83
N GLN A 73 -4.77 -22.56 -15.58
CA GLN A 73 -4.75 -22.68 -17.04
C GLN A 73 -4.61 -24.15 -17.47
N ALA A 74 -3.68 -24.89 -16.86
CA ALA A 74 -3.50 -26.31 -17.12
C ALA A 74 -4.77 -27.11 -16.79
N GLU A 75 -5.42 -26.84 -15.65
CA GLU A 75 -6.69 -27.46 -15.28
C GLU A 75 -7.79 -27.17 -16.31
N PHE A 76 -7.87 -25.92 -16.80
CA PHE A 76 -8.87 -25.51 -17.79
C PHE A 76 -8.73 -26.27 -19.11
N GLU A 77 -7.50 -26.47 -19.58
CA GLU A 77 -7.21 -27.24 -20.79
C GLU A 77 -7.55 -28.74 -20.61
N VAL A 78 -7.15 -29.34 -19.49
CA VAL A 78 -7.47 -30.74 -19.16
C VAL A 78 -8.99 -30.95 -19.11
N LEU A 79 -9.72 -30.07 -18.43
CA LEU A 79 -11.19 -30.13 -18.38
C LEU A 79 -11.81 -29.89 -19.75
N GLY A 80 -11.17 -29.11 -20.62
CA GLY A 80 -11.60 -28.92 -22.00
C GLY A 80 -11.55 -30.21 -22.80
N ASN A 81 -10.43 -30.92 -22.71
CA ASN A 81 -10.22 -32.20 -23.38
C ASN A 81 -11.19 -33.27 -22.83
N ALA A 82 -11.36 -33.35 -21.50
CA ALA A 82 -12.27 -34.30 -20.88
C ALA A 82 -13.76 -34.10 -21.26
N VAL A 83 -14.20 -32.85 -21.45
CA VAL A 83 -15.58 -32.55 -21.89
C VAL A 83 -15.80 -32.83 -23.38
N ALA A 84 -14.73 -32.76 -24.18
CA ALA A 84 -14.74 -33.05 -25.61
C ALA A 84 -14.71 -34.55 -25.92
N GLN A 85 -14.19 -35.38 -25.01
CA GLN A 85 -14.23 -36.84 -25.15
C GLN A 85 -15.67 -37.38 -25.11
N GLU A 86 -16.08 -38.01 -26.21
CA GLU A 86 -17.45 -38.55 -26.40
C GLU A 86 -17.77 -39.74 -25.48
N GLU A 87 -16.77 -40.45 -24.97
CA GLU A 87 -16.92 -41.68 -24.17
C GLU A 87 -17.24 -41.43 -22.68
N THR A 88 -17.30 -40.17 -22.25
CA THR A 88 -17.54 -39.83 -20.83
C THR A 88 -19.02 -39.94 -20.45
N LYS A 89 -19.33 -40.69 -19.37
CA LYS A 89 -20.69 -40.76 -18.79
C LYS A 89 -21.27 -39.36 -18.57
N GLY A 90 -22.53 -39.13 -18.95
CA GLY A 90 -23.15 -37.80 -18.92
C GLY A 90 -23.16 -37.08 -17.56
N SER A 91 -23.09 -37.82 -16.44
CA SER A 91 -22.90 -37.23 -15.09
C SER A 91 -21.50 -36.66 -14.89
N ILE A 92 -20.46 -37.38 -15.31
CA ILE A 92 -19.04 -36.98 -15.24
C ILE A 92 -18.81 -35.77 -16.14
N ARG A 93 -19.36 -35.79 -17.36
CA ARG A 93 -19.29 -34.67 -18.31
C ARG A 93 -19.92 -33.39 -17.74
N ARG A 94 -21.06 -33.50 -17.05
CA ARG A 94 -21.69 -32.35 -16.35
C ARG A 94 -20.81 -31.82 -15.22
N LYS A 95 -20.18 -32.70 -14.43
CA LYS A 95 -19.25 -32.31 -13.35
C LYS A 95 -18.05 -31.54 -13.92
N HIS A 96 -17.40 -32.06 -14.97
CA HIS A 96 -16.29 -31.37 -15.63
C HIS A 96 -16.72 -30.04 -16.26
N ALA A 97 -17.89 -29.98 -16.90
CA ALA A 97 -18.40 -28.74 -17.46
C ALA A 97 -18.68 -27.67 -16.38
N SER A 98 -19.20 -28.05 -15.21
CA SER A 98 -19.38 -27.15 -14.07
C SER A 98 -18.05 -26.63 -13.57
N ARG A 99 -17.10 -27.54 -13.29
CA ARG A 99 -15.76 -27.17 -12.84
C ARG A 99 -15.03 -26.27 -13.84
N LYS A 100 -15.14 -26.56 -15.14
CA LYS A 100 -14.55 -25.74 -16.21
C LYS A 100 -15.09 -24.30 -16.18
N ARG A 101 -16.38 -24.11 -15.86
CA ARG A 101 -16.97 -22.77 -15.71
C ARG A 101 -16.39 -22.04 -14.50
N GLU A 102 -16.20 -22.71 -13.37
CA GLU A 102 -15.58 -22.14 -12.17
C GLU A 102 -14.13 -21.74 -12.42
N VAL A 103 -13.33 -22.63 -12.99
CA VAL A 103 -11.92 -22.38 -13.34
C VAL A 103 -11.81 -21.20 -14.29
N ARG A 104 -12.65 -21.12 -15.32
CA ARG A 104 -12.70 -19.97 -16.25
C ARG A 104 -12.96 -18.65 -15.53
N VAL A 105 -13.88 -18.64 -14.56
CA VAL A 105 -14.18 -17.43 -13.78
C VAL A 105 -12.99 -17.05 -12.91
N SER A 106 -12.30 -18.02 -12.30
CA SER A 106 -11.08 -17.80 -11.53
C SER A 106 -9.95 -17.23 -12.39
N ILE A 107 -9.68 -17.80 -13.57
CA ILE A 107 -8.70 -17.29 -14.54
C ILE A 107 -8.96 -15.81 -14.84
N ARG A 108 -10.19 -15.45 -15.23
CA ARG A 108 -10.55 -14.04 -15.52
C ARG A 108 -10.35 -13.11 -14.33
N LYS A 109 -10.61 -13.58 -13.11
CA LYS A 109 -10.39 -12.80 -11.88
C LYS A 109 -8.90 -12.56 -11.65
N PHE A 110 -8.08 -13.60 -11.79
CA PHE A 110 -6.62 -13.51 -11.69
C PHE A 110 -6.03 -12.59 -12.76
N GLU A 111 -6.42 -12.74 -14.02
CA GLU A 111 -5.98 -11.85 -15.12
C GLU A 111 -6.28 -10.38 -14.81
N LYS A 112 -7.51 -10.08 -14.37
CA LYS A 112 -7.91 -8.72 -14.00
C LYS A 112 -7.10 -8.19 -12.82
N PHE A 113 -6.86 -9.03 -11.81
CA PHE A 113 -6.06 -8.68 -10.65
C PHE A 113 -4.61 -8.37 -11.04
N MET A 114 -3.95 -9.29 -11.76
CA MET A 114 -2.57 -9.14 -12.21
C MET A 114 -2.41 -7.92 -13.13
N LYS A 115 -3.35 -7.69 -14.06
CA LYS A 115 -3.37 -6.49 -14.89
C LYS A 115 -3.49 -5.21 -14.06
N THR A 116 -4.30 -5.22 -13.00
CA THR A 116 -4.44 -4.06 -12.11
C THR A 116 -3.15 -3.80 -11.34
N ILE A 117 -2.48 -4.84 -10.85
CA ILE A 117 -1.16 -4.74 -10.20
C ILE A 117 -0.13 -4.14 -11.17
N SER A 118 -0.04 -4.66 -12.40
CA SER A 118 0.88 -4.14 -13.42
C SER A 118 0.60 -2.68 -13.76
N ASN A 119 -0.67 -2.31 -13.98
CA ASN A 119 -1.04 -0.92 -14.25
C ASN A 119 -0.72 0.01 -13.07
N LEU A 120 -0.89 -0.46 -11.84
CA LEU A 120 -0.51 0.30 -10.65
C LEU A 120 1.00 0.49 -10.57
N LYS A 121 1.79 -0.57 -10.85
CA LYS A 121 3.26 -0.48 -10.90
C LYS A 121 3.71 0.55 -11.93
N THR A 122 3.16 0.50 -13.15
CA THR A 122 3.45 1.48 -14.20
C THR A 122 3.04 2.90 -13.78
N ALA A 123 1.87 3.06 -13.18
CA ALA A 123 1.43 4.37 -12.66
C ALA A 123 2.42 4.92 -11.62
N LEU A 124 2.83 4.09 -10.67
CA LEU A 124 3.77 4.47 -9.63
C LEU A 124 5.14 4.84 -10.21
N GLN A 125 5.66 4.08 -11.18
CA GLN A 125 6.89 4.42 -11.89
C GLN A 125 6.80 5.79 -12.56
N LEU A 126 5.73 6.05 -13.31
CA LEU A 126 5.51 7.35 -13.96
C LEU A 126 5.45 8.50 -12.94
N MET A 127 4.81 8.28 -11.78
CA MET A 127 4.74 9.28 -10.71
C MET A 127 6.12 9.56 -10.11
N ILE A 128 6.89 8.52 -9.82
CA ILE A 128 8.26 8.65 -9.28
C ILE A 128 9.18 9.34 -10.30
N THR A 129 9.08 9.00 -11.59
CA THR A 129 9.88 9.65 -12.64
C THR A 129 9.49 11.12 -12.84
N ALA A 130 8.20 11.47 -12.66
CA ALA A 130 7.73 12.83 -12.83
C ALA A 130 8.11 13.76 -11.67
N ILE A 131 8.41 13.22 -10.48
CA ILE A 131 8.62 14.01 -9.26
C ILE A 131 10.02 13.73 -8.68
N PRO A 132 10.88 14.75 -8.58
CA PRO A 132 12.26 14.56 -8.12
C PRO A 132 12.38 14.18 -6.64
N SER A 133 11.32 14.32 -5.83
CA SER A 133 11.28 13.93 -4.42
C SER A 133 9.85 13.62 -3.96
N ILE A 134 9.50 12.34 -3.87
CA ILE A 134 8.24 11.92 -3.24
C ILE A 134 8.43 11.92 -1.73
N GLU A 135 7.70 12.80 -1.04
CA GLU A 135 7.77 12.94 0.42
C GLU A 135 7.01 11.82 1.13
N SER A 136 5.82 11.46 0.63
CA SER A 136 4.95 10.51 1.30
C SER A 136 4.07 9.70 0.37
N VAL A 137 3.88 8.44 0.71
CA VAL A 137 2.96 7.50 0.06
C VAL A 137 2.01 6.93 1.11
N LEU A 138 0.73 6.89 0.77
CA LEU A 138 -0.33 6.37 1.62
C LEU A 138 -1.02 5.18 0.93
N LEU A 139 -1.10 4.05 1.63
CA LEU A 139 -1.89 2.90 1.22
C LEU A 139 -3.11 2.80 2.14
N VAL A 140 -4.29 2.79 1.55
CA VAL A 140 -5.55 2.67 2.29
C VAL A 140 -6.26 1.39 1.88
N LEU A 141 -6.45 0.49 2.83
CA LEU A 141 -7.30 -0.68 2.66
C LEU A 141 -8.68 -0.40 3.24
N GLY A 142 -9.74 -0.50 2.44
CA GLY A 142 -11.10 -0.25 2.91
C GLY A 142 -12.14 -0.14 1.79
N SER A 143 -13.34 0.34 2.14
CA SER A 143 -14.43 0.53 1.17
C SER A 143 -14.20 1.74 0.25
N THR A 144 -13.60 2.78 0.81
CA THR A 144 -13.22 4.04 0.15
C THR A 144 -12.00 4.63 0.87
N PRO A 145 -11.24 5.55 0.26
CA PRO A 145 -10.14 6.23 0.95
C PRO A 145 -10.57 6.99 2.22
N LEU A 146 -11.84 7.43 2.32
CA LEU A 146 -12.39 8.14 3.47
C LEU A 146 -12.94 7.22 4.57
N ARG A 147 -13.09 5.93 4.27
CA ARG A 147 -13.54 4.87 5.20
C ARG A 147 -12.50 3.75 5.22
N PRO A 148 -11.29 4.03 5.74
CA PRO A 148 -10.24 3.03 5.87
C PRO A 148 -10.62 1.98 6.91
N LEU A 149 -10.12 0.76 6.71
CA LEU A 149 -9.99 -0.28 7.74
C LEU A 149 -8.54 -0.32 8.23
N HIS A 150 -7.59 -0.26 7.29
CA HIS A 150 -6.16 -0.18 7.59
C HIS A 150 -5.51 0.91 6.75
N VAL A 151 -4.53 1.58 7.32
CA VAL A 151 -3.78 2.66 6.67
C VAL A 151 -2.30 2.43 6.89
N TYR A 152 -1.52 2.50 5.82
CA TYR A 152 -0.06 2.47 5.86
C TYR A 152 0.47 3.79 5.30
N GLU A 153 1.24 4.52 6.10
CA GLU A 153 1.87 5.78 5.70
C GLU A 153 3.37 5.57 5.64
N LEU A 154 3.95 5.80 4.47
CA LEU A 154 5.38 5.72 4.21
C LEU A 154 5.90 7.14 3.97
N GLN A 155 6.93 7.54 4.72
CA GLN A 155 7.62 8.82 4.56
C GLN A 155 9.05 8.59 4.11
N PHE A 156 9.45 9.32 3.08
CA PHE A 156 10.79 9.27 2.51
C PHE A 156 11.49 10.63 2.71
N PRO A 157 12.82 10.66 2.85
CA PRO A 157 13.52 11.91 3.06
C PRO A 157 13.43 12.80 1.81
N CYS A 158 13.10 14.07 2.02
CA CYS A 158 13.11 15.10 0.98
C CYS A 158 14.54 15.66 0.86
N GLY A 159 15.15 15.63 -0.32
CA GLY A 159 16.45 16.28 -0.56
C GLY A 159 17.45 15.53 -1.43
N GLY A 160 17.21 14.25 -1.74
CA GLY A 160 17.97 13.55 -2.78
C GLY A 160 17.33 13.81 -4.13
N ARG A 161 18.06 14.41 -5.09
CA ARG A 161 17.63 14.40 -6.48
C ARG A 161 17.49 12.93 -6.87
N VAL A 162 16.26 12.46 -7.07
CA VAL A 162 16.02 11.11 -7.59
C VAL A 162 16.68 11.04 -8.96
N VAL A 163 17.86 10.42 -9.04
CA VAL A 163 18.51 10.15 -10.32
C VAL A 163 17.59 9.17 -11.03
N SER A 164 17.11 9.58 -12.21
CA SER A 164 16.31 8.72 -13.08
C SER A 164 17.17 7.53 -13.50
N GLY A 165 17.10 6.46 -12.70
CA GLY A 165 17.79 5.19 -12.92
C GLY A 165 16.83 4.13 -13.43
N ASP A 166 17.40 2.99 -13.78
CA ASP A 166 16.66 1.76 -13.99
C ASP A 166 15.93 1.35 -12.69
N PHE A 167 14.65 0.99 -12.78
CA PHE A 167 13.89 0.44 -11.65
C PHE A 167 14.29 -1.01 -11.35
N SER A 168 15.56 -1.36 -11.55
CA SER A 168 16.10 -2.69 -11.25
C SER A 168 16.12 -2.91 -9.75
N ARG A 169 15.82 -4.13 -9.32
CA ARG A 169 15.69 -4.44 -7.88
C ARG A 169 17.07 -4.45 -7.24
N SER A 170 17.31 -3.54 -6.29
CA SER A 170 18.54 -3.51 -5.52
C SER A 170 18.46 -4.39 -4.26
N ARG A 171 19.61 -4.96 -3.85
CA ARG A 171 19.72 -5.73 -2.60
C ARG A 171 19.39 -4.90 -1.35
N VAL A 172 19.66 -3.60 -1.43
CA VAL A 172 19.32 -2.61 -0.41
C VAL A 172 17.81 -2.53 -0.22
N ALA A 173 17.07 -2.33 -1.31
CA ALA A 173 15.61 -2.26 -1.27
C ALA A 173 15.02 -3.54 -0.68
N GLU A 174 15.53 -4.72 -1.06
CA GLU A 174 15.07 -5.99 -0.51
C GLU A 174 15.29 -6.10 1.01
N THR A 175 16.48 -5.74 1.49
CA THR A 175 16.82 -5.81 2.92
C THR A 175 15.95 -4.86 3.75
N LEU A 176 15.76 -3.64 3.24
CA LEU A 176 14.97 -2.62 3.92
C LEU A 176 13.48 -2.90 3.83
N SER A 177 12.97 -3.46 2.73
CA SER A 177 11.59 -3.97 2.64
C SER A 177 11.33 -5.02 3.72
N LYS A 178 12.24 -5.98 3.91
CA LYS A 178 12.12 -7.01 4.98
C LYS A 178 12.13 -6.38 6.38
N LYS A 179 13.00 -5.38 6.61
CA LYS A 179 13.06 -4.64 7.89
C LYS A 179 11.75 -3.86 8.13
N ALA A 180 11.24 -3.17 7.12
CA ALA A 180 9.99 -2.42 7.16
C ALA A 180 8.80 -3.35 7.44
N ILE A 181 8.70 -4.47 6.73
CA ILE A 181 7.64 -5.47 6.93
C ILE A 181 7.67 -6.03 8.36
N ARG A 182 8.86 -6.41 8.86
CA ARG A 182 9.00 -6.91 10.23
C ARG A 182 8.53 -5.88 11.26
N GLU A 183 8.84 -4.60 11.04
CA GLU A 183 8.38 -3.50 11.90
C GLU A 183 6.87 -3.26 11.80
N LEU A 184 6.26 -3.44 10.63
CA LEU A 184 4.80 -3.40 10.51
C LEU A 184 4.15 -4.52 11.31
N VAL A 185 4.72 -5.73 11.24
CA VAL A 185 4.23 -6.89 12.00
C VAL A 185 4.39 -6.68 13.51
N SER A 186 5.54 -6.18 13.98
CA SER A 186 5.75 -5.90 15.42
C SER A 186 4.76 -4.86 15.97
N ARG A 187 4.30 -3.95 15.12
CA ARG A 187 3.27 -2.95 15.43
C ARG A 187 1.83 -3.46 15.33
N GLY A 188 1.62 -4.72 14.99
CA GLY A 188 0.30 -5.36 14.93
C GLY A 188 -0.38 -5.29 13.56
N ALA A 189 0.36 -5.06 12.46
CA ALA A 189 -0.21 -5.24 11.13
C ALA A 189 -0.60 -6.71 10.92
N GLY A 190 -1.89 -6.94 10.64
CA GLY A 190 -2.47 -8.29 10.52
C GLY A 190 -3.10 -8.84 11.81
N SER A 191 -3.06 -8.12 12.93
CA SER A 191 -3.72 -8.55 14.18
C SER A 191 -5.25 -8.48 14.13
N SER A 192 -5.81 -7.80 13.13
CA SER A 192 -7.24 -7.83 12.82
C SER A 192 -7.39 -8.10 11.34
N SER A 193 -8.15 -9.13 10.99
CA SER A 193 -8.57 -9.40 9.62
C SER A 193 -10.08 -9.17 9.52
N TYR A 194 -10.51 -8.63 8.37
CA TYR A 194 -11.92 -8.42 8.08
C TYR A 194 -12.36 -9.47 7.06
N PRO A 195 -13.43 -10.23 7.34
CA PRO A 195 -13.92 -11.22 6.39
C PRO A 195 -14.50 -10.48 5.17
N GLY A 196 -13.77 -10.54 4.05
CA GLY A 196 -14.25 -10.06 2.76
C GLY A 196 -13.21 -9.37 1.89
N ALA A 197 -13.47 -9.40 0.58
CA ALA A 197 -12.66 -8.66 -0.39
C ALA A 197 -12.87 -7.15 -0.24
N THR A 198 -11.82 -6.46 0.15
CA THR A 198 -11.72 -5.01 0.26
C THR A 198 -10.93 -4.43 -0.91
N LYS A 199 -10.79 -3.10 -0.93
CA LYS A 199 -10.05 -2.39 -1.98
C LYS A 199 -8.82 -1.73 -1.37
N LEU A 200 -7.69 -1.83 -2.07
CA LEU A 200 -6.47 -1.09 -1.77
C LEU A 200 -6.36 0.11 -2.69
N TYR A 201 -6.23 1.28 -2.08
CA TYR A 201 -6.03 2.57 -2.73
C TYR A 201 -4.60 3.05 -2.47
N LEU A 202 -3.92 3.50 -3.52
CA LEU A 202 -2.62 4.16 -3.46
C LEU A 202 -2.82 5.67 -3.59
N LEU A 203 -2.28 6.44 -2.67
CA LEU A 203 -2.18 7.89 -2.76
C LEU A 203 -0.72 8.32 -2.62
N VAL A 204 -0.32 9.30 -3.41
CA VAL A 204 1.04 9.85 -3.40
C VAL A 204 0.94 11.35 -3.11
N ARG A 205 1.78 11.83 -2.20
CA ARG A 205 1.90 13.26 -1.90
C ARG A 205 2.86 13.87 -2.91
N ALA A 206 2.40 14.88 -3.65
CA ALA A 206 3.11 15.45 -4.77
C ALA A 206 2.76 16.93 -4.98
N PRO A 207 3.63 17.71 -5.64
CA PRO A 207 3.29 19.07 -6.06
C PRO A 207 2.03 19.14 -6.91
N SER A 208 1.20 20.15 -6.69
CA SER A 208 -0.05 20.37 -7.45
C SER A 208 0.16 20.59 -8.96
N SER A 209 1.38 20.97 -9.38
CA SER A 209 1.80 21.14 -10.77
C SER A 209 1.89 19.81 -11.54
N VAL A 210 1.98 18.67 -10.84
CA VAL A 210 2.07 17.34 -11.45
C VAL A 210 0.76 16.97 -12.15
N SER A 211 0.88 16.52 -13.40
CA SER A 211 -0.25 16.09 -14.22
C SER A 211 -0.03 14.70 -14.81
N LEU A 212 -0.72 13.71 -14.25
CA LEU A 212 -0.76 12.33 -14.77
C LEU A 212 -2.22 11.83 -14.86
N PRO A 213 -3.09 12.48 -15.67
CA PRO A 213 -4.54 12.32 -15.60
C PRO A 213 -5.04 10.90 -15.94
N LEU A 214 -4.26 10.13 -16.70
CA LEU A 214 -4.56 8.73 -17.01
C LEU A 214 -4.44 7.83 -15.78
N HIS A 215 -3.55 8.17 -14.85
CA HIS A 215 -3.16 7.31 -13.74
C HIS A 215 -3.53 7.87 -12.37
N PHE A 216 -3.63 9.19 -12.21
CA PHE A 216 -3.83 9.85 -10.94
C PHE A 216 -4.90 10.93 -11.00
N ILE A 217 -5.60 11.10 -9.88
CA ILE A 217 -6.62 12.12 -9.68
C ILE A 217 -6.20 12.98 -8.48
N PRO A 218 -6.11 14.32 -8.62
CA PRO A 218 -5.77 15.20 -7.51
C PRO A 218 -6.89 15.20 -6.46
N LYS A 219 -6.48 15.27 -5.19
CA LYS A 219 -7.34 15.22 -4.00
C LYS A 219 -6.87 16.26 -2.97
N ARG A 220 -7.10 17.55 -3.28
CA ARG A 220 -6.65 18.69 -2.47
C ARG A 220 -7.12 18.62 -1.01
N ASP A 221 -8.38 18.24 -0.81
CA ASP A 221 -9.00 18.21 0.53
C ASP A 221 -9.00 16.82 1.18
N PHE A 222 -8.20 15.88 0.66
CA PHE A 222 -8.20 14.52 1.21
C PHE A 222 -7.60 14.48 2.61
N ARG A 223 -8.45 14.14 3.57
CA ARG A 223 -8.09 13.82 4.95
C ARG A 223 -8.97 12.68 5.41
N PHE A 224 -8.38 11.53 5.74
CA PHE A 224 -9.11 10.43 6.36
C PHE A 224 -9.33 10.72 7.85
N ARG A 225 -10.42 10.20 8.43
CA ARG A 225 -10.79 10.48 9.83
C ARG A 225 -9.93 9.65 10.79
N LYS A 226 -8.91 10.27 11.40
CA LYS A 226 -7.98 9.65 12.36
C LYS A 226 -8.65 9.02 13.59
N LYS A 227 -9.88 9.45 13.95
CA LYS A 227 -10.64 8.86 15.07
C LYS A 227 -11.04 7.40 14.85
N VAL A 228 -11.05 6.93 13.59
CA VAL A 228 -11.59 5.61 13.23
C VAL A 228 -10.47 4.56 13.07
N VAL A 229 -9.27 4.96 12.61
CA VAL A 229 -8.17 4.04 12.33
C VAL A 229 -6.83 4.68 12.67
N VAL A 230 -6.00 3.94 13.40
CA VAL A 230 -4.60 4.28 13.68
C VAL A 230 -3.74 3.82 12.49
N PRO A 231 -3.02 4.73 11.81
CA PRO A 231 -2.16 4.36 10.68
C PRO A 231 -0.86 3.71 11.14
N PHE A 232 -0.41 2.70 10.39
CA PHE A 232 0.94 2.17 10.48
C PHE A 232 1.90 3.11 9.77
N LYS A 233 2.75 3.79 10.53
CA LYS A 233 3.61 4.86 10.04
C LYS A 233 5.07 4.42 10.00
N LEU A 234 5.66 4.44 8.81
CA LEU A 234 7.08 4.19 8.60
C LEU A 234 7.78 5.44 8.07
N ARG A 235 8.96 5.74 8.59
CA ARG A 235 9.83 6.80 8.11
C ARG A 235 11.18 6.22 7.72
N PHE A 236 11.57 6.41 6.46
CA PHE A 236 12.89 6.00 5.99
C PHE A 236 13.89 7.14 6.21
N LYS A 237 15.09 6.81 6.72
CA LYS A 237 16.20 7.77 6.90
C LYS A 237 17.50 7.16 6.37
N CYS A 238 18.37 8.00 5.80
CA CYS A 238 19.76 7.63 5.53
C CYS A 238 20.64 7.99 6.73
N ILE A 239 21.46 7.07 7.20
CA ILE A 239 22.54 7.36 8.15
C ILE A 239 23.67 8.04 7.34
N GLY A 240 24.23 9.16 7.81
CA GLY A 240 25.35 9.86 7.16
C GLY A 240 25.05 11.24 6.56
N THR A 241 23.85 11.78 6.77
CA THR A 241 23.64 13.24 6.76
C THR A 241 23.88 13.67 8.20
N ASP A 242 25.09 14.13 8.52
CA ASP A 242 25.43 14.54 9.88
C ASP A 242 24.48 15.66 10.34
N ASP A 243 23.75 15.38 11.43
CA ASP A 243 23.20 16.37 12.35
C ASP A 243 24.38 17.13 12.98
N ASN A 244 24.84 18.16 12.29
CA ASN A 244 25.54 19.28 12.89
C ASN A 244 24.62 20.51 12.86
N GLN A 245 23.45 20.40 13.50
CA GLN A 245 22.74 21.56 14.04
C GLN A 245 22.14 21.17 15.38
N ASP A 246 22.89 21.49 16.44
CA ASP A 246 22.32 21.77 17.75
C ASP A 246 21.43 23.02 17.57
N GLY A 247 20.14 22.80 17.38
CA GLY A 247 19.23 23.84 16.91
C GLY A 247 17.83 23.34 16.60
N ASP A 248 17.05 23.16 17.66
CA ASP A 248 15.58 23.20 17.68
C ASP A 248 14.80 22.07 17.00
N VAL A 249 13.87 21.54 17.80
CA VAL A 249 12.83 20.63 17.40
C VAL A 249 11.89 21.40 16.48
N THR A 250 11.36 20.74 15.44
CA THR A 250 10.46 21.29 14.40
C THR A 250 11.08 22.28 13.40
N ASN A 251 11.47 21.78 12.22
CA ASN A 251 11.06 22.32 10.92
C ASN A 251 11.56 21.43 9.76
N PHE A 252 10.71 20.50 9.33
CA PHE A 252 10.84 19.75 8.06
C PHE A 252 10.45 20.60 6.84
N THR A 253 10.74 21.89 6.88
CA THR A 253 10.36 22.88 5.89
C THR A 253 11.58 23.71 5.56
N ASP A 254 12.38 23.25 4.60
CA ASP A 254 13.12 24.12 3.69
C ASP A 254 13.73 23.29 2.56
N CYS A 255 12.86 22.89 1.63
CA CYS A 255 13.22 22.73 0.23
C CYS A 255 12.34 23.71 -0.54
N ALA A 256 12.90 24.87 -0.86
CA ALA A 256 12.20 26.03 -1.39
C ALA A 256 11.62 25.78 -2.80
N PHE A 257 10.31 25.55 -2.87
CA PHE A 257 9.32 26.29 -3.67
C PHE A 257 7.96 26.16 -2.92
N PRO A 258 7.11 27.20 -2.85
CA PRO A 258 5.78 27.10 -2.24
C PRO A 258 4.82 26.40 -3.23
N GLU A 259 5.18 25.22 -3.70
CA GLU A 259 4.24 24.41 -4.46
C GLU A 259 3.26 23.79 -3.48
N ASP A 260 1.96 24.05 -3.68
CA ASP A 260 0.90 23.41 -2.91
C ASP A 260 1.03 21.88 -3.06
N ILE A 261 1.56 21.20 -2.05
CA ILE A 261 1.68 19.75 -2.05
C ILE A 261 0.33 19.14 -1.69
N ILE A 262 -0.21 18.32 -2.60
CA ILE A 262 -1.53 17.71 -2.46
C ILE A 262 -1.46 16.19 -2.61
N TRP A 263 -2.53 15.50 -2.22
CA TRP A 263 -2.65 14.06 -2.44
C TRP A 263 -3.11 13.77 -3.87
N PHE A 264 -2.50 12.79 -4.50
CA PHE A 264 -2.94 12.23 -5.77
C PHE A 264 -3.34 10.78 -5.58
N GLN A 265 -4.58 10.45 -5.88
CA GLN A 265 -5.09 9.08 -5.79
C GLN A 265 -4.86 8.35 -7.11
N CYS A 266 -4.22 7.19 -7.06
CA CYS A 266 -4.10 6.29 -8.21
C CYS A 266 -5.49 5.80 -8.66
N ARG A 267 -5.73 5.79 -9.96
CA ARG A 267 -6.96 5.29 -10.61
C ARG A 267 -7.05 3.78 -10.58
N HIS A 268 -5.91 3.08 -10.53
CA HIS A 268 -5.83 1.63 -10.49
C HIS A 268 -6.03 1.14 -9.06
N VAL A 269 -7.28 0.82 -8.73
CA VAL A 269 -7.67 0.32 -7.40
C VAL A 269 -7.64 -1.20 -7.39
N ILE A 270 -6.80 -1.78 -6.53
CA ILE A 270 -6.70 -3.23 -6.40
C ILE A 270 -7.90 -3.72 -5.59
N LYS A 271 -8.65 -4.68 -6.13
CA LYS A 271 -9.72 -5.38 -5.41
C LYS A 271 -9.22 -6.76 -5.02
N GLY A 272 -9.36 -7.13 -3.75
CA GLY A 272 -8.98 -8.46 -3.25
C GLY A 272 -9.65 -9.60 -4.00
N LEU A 273 -8.90 -10.68 -4.18
CA LEU A 273 -9.37 -11.98 -4.63
C LEU A 273 -9.91 -12.70 -3.38
N ALA A 274 -11.20 -12.52 -3.07
CA ALA A 274 -11.82 -13.13 -1.88
C ALA A 274 -11.36 -14.58 -1.68
N CYS A 275 -10.68 -14.86 -0.57
CA CYS A 275 -10.24 -16.20 -0.24
C CYS A 275 -11.49 -17.02 0.08
N ARG A 276 -11.79 -18.03 -0.75
CA ARG A 276 -12.80 -19.01 -0.38
C ARG A 276 -12.15 -19.90 0.66
N THR A 277 -12.35 -19.62 1.95
CA THR A 277 -12.34 -20.69 2.93
C THR A 277 -13.45 -21.63 2.52
N SER A 278 -13.12 -22.81 1.99
CA SER A 278 -14.08 -23.89 1.94
C SER A 278 -14.66 -24.06 3.35
N PRO A 279 -15.98 -24.25 3.53
CA PRO A 279 -16.46 -24.73 4.81
C PRO A 279 -15.69 -26.02 5.09
N SER A 280 -15.01 -26.08 6.23
CA SER A 280 -14.56 -27.36 6.76
C SER A 280 -15.80 -28.25 6.83
N GLU A 281 -15.83 -29.28 6.00
CA GLU A 281 -16.70 -30.42 6.23
C GLU A 281 -16.20 -31.00 7.56
N GLU A 282 -16.88 -30.64 8.66
CA GLU A 282 -16.75 -31.35 9.92
C GLU A 282 -17.39 -32.73 9.73
N ASP A 283 -16.60 -33.75 10.08
CA ASP A 283 -16.94 -35.18 10.02
C ASP A 283 -18.23 -35.56 10.75
#